data_AF-A0A1H8YQF2-F1
#
_entry.id   AF-A0A1H8YQF2-F1
#
_cell.length_a   1.000
_cell.length_b   1.000
_cell.length_c   1.000
_cell.angle_alpha   90.00
_cell.angle_beta   90.00
_cell.angle_gamma   90.00
#
_symmetry.space_group_name_H-M   'P 1'
#
loop_
_entity.id
_entity.type
_entity.pdbx_description
1 polymer ?
#
loop_
_entity_poly.entity_id
_entity_poly.type
_entity_poly.pdbx_seq_one_letter_code
_entity_poly.pdbx_strand_id
1 'polypeptide(L)'
;MQFESALEFTREELTQSQAHALSDVLHLRRQLLADQQNALVSARVTVGATVKVRQNIKQAYLRGLTGTVQAKNGKVATVLLDEESTARLSSGKASRSIWIPEGTTRHPLDGMPVAALDVLDAPDGFDDLVTFLVSHATAQQITEVETGRKKRIQTLAESLAAGDVVMITNVSPKFLVGLTGTVQSVDKAAGGCRVLLDENSTKQLRLEDSSRFHVENGVTHYPIRLKFEQALITSQAS
;
A
#
# COMPACT_ATOMS: atom_id res chain seq x y z
N MET A 1 14.66 18.00 -31.46
CA MET A 1 15.22 19.30 -31.04
C MET A 1 16.24 19.00 -29.95
N GLN A 2 17.53 19.28 -30.19
CA GLN A 2 18.56 19.08 -29.15
C GLN A 2 18.32 20.11 -28.03
N PHE A 3 18.58 19.73 -26.77
CA PHE A 3 18.28 20.54 -25.59
C PHE A 3 18.89 21.95 -25.66
N GLU A 4 20.08 22.08 -26.25
CA GLU A 4 20.76 23.36 -26.45
C GLU A 4 19.99 24.31 -27.38
N SER A 5 19.43 23.82 -28.49
CA SER A 5 18.63 24.64 -29.41
C SER A 5 17.34 25.15 -28.78
N ALA A 6 16.77 24.41 -27.82
CA ALA A 6 15.60 24.87 -27.06
C ALA A 6 15.97 25.95 -26.03
N LEU A 7 17.16 25.86 -25.42
CA LEU A 7 17.66 26.88 -24.49
C LEU A 7 17.99 28.20 -25.19
N GLU A 8 18.48 28.13 -26.42
CA GLU A 8 18.78 29.33 -27.23
C GLU A 8 17.50 30.05 -27.66
N PHE A 9 16.50 29.31 -28.18
CA PHE A 9 15.17 29.83 -28.51
C PHE A 9 14.48 30.52 -27.33
N THR A 10 14.58 29.94 -26.13
CA THR A 10 13.99 30.53 -24.92
C THR A 10 14.67 31.82 -24.45
N ARG A 11 15.93 32.06 -24.82
CA ARG A 11 16.68 33.27 -24.42
C ARG A 11 16.45 34.43 -25.37
N GLU A 12 16.31 34.17 -26.66
CA GLU A 12 16.41 35.22 -27.67
C GLU A 12 15.11 35.50 -28.42
N GLU A 13 14.17 34.55 -28.47
CA GLU A 13 13.01 34.63 -29.38
C GLU A 13 11.63 34.67 -28.69
N LEU A 14 11.57 34.51 -27.36
CA LEU A 14 10.30 34.53 -26.65
C LEU A 14 9.77 35.95 -26.42
N THR A 15 8.57 36.21 -26.92
CA THR A 15 7.78 37.36 -26.45
C THR A 15 7.34 37.16 -24.99
N GLN A 16 7.01 38.24 -24.28
CA GLN A 16 6.60 38.17 -22.87
C GLN A 16 5.38 37.25 -22.64
N SER A 17 4.40 37.25 -23.54
CA SER A 17 3.23 36.36 -23.45
C SER A 17 3.60 34.89 -23.63
N GLN A 18 4.51 34.58 -24.56
CA GLN A 18 5.03 33.22 -24.76
C GLN A 18 5.88 32.76 -23.57
N ALA A 19 6.65 33.66 -22.94
CA ALA A 19 7.39 33.35 -21.71
C ALA A 19 6.46 32.99 -20.54
N HIS A 20 5.32 33.68 -20.40
CA HIS A 20 4.29 33.30 -19.42
C HIS A 20 3.65 31.95 -19.74
N ALA A 21 3.26 31.71 -21.00
CA ALA A 21 2.71 30.42 -21.41
C ALA A 21 3.73 29.27 -21.19
N LEU A 22 5.01 29.52 -21.43
CA LEU A 22 6.07 28.55 -21.13
C LEU A 22 6.19 28.28 -19.62
N SER A 23 6.05 29.29 -18.77
CA SER A 23 6.01 29.11 -17.31
C SER A 23 4.89 28.15 -16.90
N ASP A 24 3.69 28.32 -17.47
CA ASP A 24 2.55 27.43 -17.20
C ASP A 24 2.84 25.99 -17.65
N VAL A 25 3.43 25.82 -18.84
CA VAL A 25 3.84 24.51 -19.36
C VAL A 25 4.91 23.87 -18.48
N LEU A 26 5.90 24.64 -17.99
CA LEU A 26 6.94 24.15 -17.09
C LEU A 26 6.37 23.76 -15.73
N HIS A 27 5.43 24.53 -15.19
CA HIS A 27 4.71 24.19 -13.96
C HIS A 27 3.92 22.90 -14.12
N LEU A 28 3.15 22.76 -15.20
CA LEU A 28 2.42 21.55 -15.52
C LEU A 28 3.35 20.35 -15.66
N ARG A 29 4.49 20.51 -16.35
CA ARG A 29 5.46 19.42 -16.51
C ARG A 29 6.08 19.00 -15.17
N ARG A 30 6.42 19.95 -14.30
CA ARG A 30 6.92 19.65 -12.95
C ARG A 30 5.88 18.90 -12.12
N GLN A 31 4.60 19.28 -12.21
CA GLN A 31 3.51 18.57 -11.54
C GLN A 31 3.38 17.14 -12.06
N LEU A 32 3.37 16.94 -13.39
CA LEU A 32 3.31 15.61 -13.98
C LEU A 32 4.50 14.72 -13.56
N LEU A 33 5.71 15.27 -13.51
CA LEU A 33 6.89 14.53 -13.04
C LEU A 33 6.76 14.16 -11.55
N ALA A 34 6.27 15.07 -10.72
CA ALA A 34 6.03 14.79 -9.31
C ALA A 34 4.93 13.73 -9.11
N ASP A 35 3.86 13.78 -9.89
CA ASP A 35 2.79 12.80 -9.85
C ASP A 35 3.26 11.42 -10.35
N GLN A 36 4.09 11.37 -11.40
CA GLN A 36 4.73 10.14 -11.85
C GLN A 36 5.63 9.55 -10.76
N GLN A 37 6.47 10.36 -10.11
CA GLN A 37 7.31 9.89 -9.00
C GLN A 37 6.47 9.38 -7.83
N ASN A 38 5.41 10.11 -7.46
CA ASN A 38 4.47 9.68 -6.43
C ASN A 38 3.75 8.38 -6.80
N ALA A 39 3.38 8.21 -8.08
CA ALA A 39 2.77 6.99 -8.58
C ALA A 39 3.74 5.80 -8.50
N LEU A 40 5.01 5.98 -8.84
CA LEU A 40 6.05 4.94 -8.72
C LEU A 40 6.22 4.50 -7.27
N VAL A 41 6.41 5.45 -6.35
CA VAL A 41 6.58 5.11 -4.92
C VAL A 41 5.30 4.50 -4.35
N SER A 42 4.13 5.01 -4.76
CA SER A 42 2.86 4.42 -4.36
C SER A 42 2.67 3.02 -4.89
N ALA A 43 2.99 2.73 -6.16
CA ALA A 43 2.82 1.42 -6.75
C ALA A 43 3.66 0.34 -6.06
N ARG A 44 4.81 0.72 -5.50
CA ARG A 44 5.68 -0.19 -4.74
C ARG A 44 5.08 -0.56 -3.40
N VAL A 45 4.50 0.42 -2.69
CA VAL A 45 3.93 0.20 -1.35
C VAL A 45 2.58 -0.49 -1.49
N THR A 46 2.56 -1.79 -1.21
CA THR A 46 1.37 -2.64 -1.15
C THR A 46 1.03 -2.98 0.30
N VAL A 47 -0.23 -3.31 0.54
CA VAL A 47 -0.66 -3.84 1.84
C VAL A 47 -0.01 -5.21 2.04
N GLY A 48 0.62 -5.42 3.18
CA GLY A 48 1.41 -6.61 3.50
C GLY A 48 2.89 -6.49 3.20
N ALA A 49 3.31 -5.46 2.47
CA ALA A 49 4.72 -5.21 2.23
C ALA A 49 5.45 -4.83 3.53
N THR A 50 6.66 -5.34 3.67
CA THR A 50 7.61 -4.93 4.69
C THR A 50 8.26 -3.63 4.26
N VAL A 51 8.09 -2.59 5.08
CA VAL A 51 8.56 -1.25 4.76
C VAL A 51 9.50 -0.71 5.82
N LYS A 52 10.37 0.19 5.38
CA LYS A 52 11.23 1.03 6.20
C LYS A 52 10.90 2.49 5.96
N VAL A 53 10.82 3.27 7.02
CA VAL A 53 10.63 4.72 6.90
C VAL A 53 11.93 5.38 6.44
N ARG A 54 11.85 6.13 5.34
CA ARG A 54 12.96 6.88 4.74
C ARG A 54 13.60 7.85 5.71
N GLN A 55 14.88 8.14 5.49
CA GLN A 55 15.59 9.15 6.29
C GLN A 55 15.19 10.59 5.94
N ASN A 56 14.59 10.83 4.77
CA ASN A 56 14.26 12.16 4.29
C ASN A 56 12.86 12.67 4.74
N ILE A 57 12.42 12.30 5.94
CA ILE A 57 11.19 12.83 6.52
C ILE A 57 11.47 13.89 7.58
N LYS A 58 10.54 14.83 7.76
CA LYS A 58 10.65 15.90 8.75
C LYS A 58 10.73 15.35 10.18
N GLN A 59 9.96 14.31 10.48
CA GLN A 59 9.89 13.67 11.79
C GLN A 59 11.09 12.74 12.00
N ALA A 60 12.18 13.28 12.57
CA ALA A 60 13.41 12.52 12.75
C ALA A 60 13.26 11.23 13.57
N TYR A 61 12.30 11.19 14.50
CA TYR A 61 12.03 10.03 15.35
C TYR A 61 11.36 8.86 14.63
N LEU A 62 10.77 9.09 13.46
CA LEU A 62 10.16 8.04 12.64
C LEU A 62 11.17 7.43 11.64
N ARG A 63 12.35 8.04 11.47
CA ARG A 63 13.33 7.62 10.46
C ARG A 63 13.90 6.24 10.79
N GLY A 64 13.90 5.36 9.80
CA GLY A 64 14.49 4.03 9.90
C GLY A 64 13.69 3.02 10.71
N LEU A 65 12.47 3.36 11.15
CA LEU A 65 11.53 2.39 11.71
C LEU A 65 11.06 1.43 10.62
N THR A 66 10.83 0.19 11.02
CA THR A 66 10.40 -0.92 10.17
C THR A 66 9.06 -1.46 10.61
N GLY A 67 8.32 -2.00 9.65
CA GLY A 67 7.00 -2.55 9.91
C GLY A 67 6.33 -3.08 8.66
N THR A 68 5.08 -3.51 8.81
CA THR A 68 4.26 -4.06 7.72
C THR A 68 3.12 -3.10 7.42
N VAL A 69 2.87 -2.82 6.14
CA VAL A 69 1.74 -1.96 5.73
C VAL A 69 0.43 -2.69 5.98
N GLN A 70 -0.40 -2.21 6.91
CA GLN A 70 -1.73 -2.76 7.17
C GLN A 70 -2.79 -2.18 6.24
N ALA A 71 -2.76 -0.87 6.02
CA ALA A 71 -3.74 -0.21 5.19
C ALA A 71 -3.10 0.87 4.33
N LYS A 72 -3.74 1.17 3.20
CA LYS A 72 -3.31 2.21 2.28
C LYS A 72 -4.50 2.97 1.70
N ASN A 73 -4.56 4.26 2.01
CA ASN A 73 -5.58 5.19 1.57
C ASN A 73 -4.95 6.26 0.66
N GLY A 74 -4.73 5.90 -0.60
CA GLY A 74 -4.18 6.79 -1.60
C GLY A 74 -2.73 7.19 -1.30
N LYS A 75 -2.53 8.40 -0.77
CA LYS A 75 -1.20 8.99 -0.46
C LYS A 75 -0.72 8.68 0.96
N VAL A 76 -1.57 8.12 1.82
CA VAL A 76 -1.23 7.76 3.20
C VAL A 76 -1.41 6.26 3.43
N ALA A 77 -0.61 5.71 4.34
CA ALA A 77 -0.64 4.32 4.76
C ALA A 77 -0.64 4.20 6.29
N THR A 78 -1.19 3.10 6.78
CA THR A 78 -1.06 2.66 8.16
C THR A 78 -0.02 1.55 8.19
N VAL A 79 1.02 1.73 9.00
CA VAL A 79 2.12 0.77 9.13
C VAL A 79 2.10 0.18 10.53
N LEU A 80 1.94 -1.14 10.64
CA LEU A 80 2.14 -1.85 11.90
C LEU A 80 3.64 -1.99 12.13
N LEU A 81 4.16 -1.28 13.13
CA LEU A 81 5.57 -1.35 13.49
C LEU A 81 5.93 -2.71 14.06
N ASP A 82 7.15 -3.17 13.80
CA ASP A 82 7.71 -4.33 14.49
C ASP A 82 8.02 -4.02 15.97
N GLU A 83 8.36 -5.06 16.72
CA GLU A 83 8.57 -4.96 18.17
C GLU A 83 9.75 -4.04 18.52
N GLU A 84 10.83 -4.10 17.74
CA GLU A 84 12.00 -3.25 17.95
C GLU A 84 11.68 -1.77 17.67
N SER A 85 10.98 -1.48 16.56
CA SER A 85 10.56 -0.14 16.17
C SER A 85 9.53 0.42 17.14
N THR A 86 8.61 -0.42 17.63
CA THR A 86 7.63 -0.04 18.66
C THR A 86 8.32 0.31 19.98
N ALA A 87 9.31 -0.49 20.41
CA ALA A 87 10.10 -0.21 21.61
C ALA A 87 10.94 1.08 21.46
N ARG A 88 11.52 1.33 20.29
CA ARG A 88 12.24 2.58 19.98
C ARG A 88 11.32 3.80 19.96
N LEU A 89 10.08 3.65 19.49
CA LEU A 89 9.08 4.73 19.52
C LEU A 89 8.65 5.03 20.96
N SER A 90 8.41 3.98 21.76
CA SER A 90 7.98 4.06 23.16
C SER A 90 9.04 4.69 24.08
N SER A 91 10.31 4.34 23.89
CA SER A 91 11.44 4.83 24.71
C SER A 91 12.04 6.17 24.25
N GLY A 92 11.71 6.61 23.04
CA GLY A 92 12.32 7.79 22.41
C GLY A 92 11.59 9.12 22.67
N LYS A 93 12.11 10.20 22.06
CA LYS A 93 11.46 11.53 22.04
C LYS A 93 10.05 11.53 21.43
N ALA A 94 9.69 10.47 20.70
CA ALA A 94 8.39 10.25 20.09
C ALA A 94 7.27 9.98 21.11
N SER A 95 7.61 9.44 22.29
CA SER A 95 6.69 9.12 23.39
C SER A 95 5.86 10.34 23.86
N ARG A 96 6.38 11.57 23.65
CA ARG A 96 5.67 12.81 23.95
C ARG A 96 4.65 13.24 22.90
N SER A 97 4.75 12.69 21.68
CA SER A 97 3.92 13.09 20.53
C SER A 97 2.98 11.99 20.05
N ILE A 98 3.29 10.72 20.35
CA ILE A 98 2.47 9.55 19.99
C ILE A 98 2.27 8.76 21.27
N TRP A 99 1.02 8.68 21.71
CA TRP A 99 0.67 7.89 22.89
C TRP A 99 0.63 6.41 22.52
N ILE A 100 1.52 5.63 23.13
CA ILE A 100 1.53 4.16 23.02
C ILE A 100 1.12 3.61 24.39
N PRO A 101 0.06 2.78 24.48
CA PRO A 101 -0.30 2.11 25.72
C PRO A 101 0.84 1.24 26.26
N GLU A 102 1.06 1.24 27.57
CA GLU A 102 2.05 0.38 28.22
C GLU A 102 1.78 -1.10 27.91
N GLY A 103 2.83 -1.84 27.54
CA GLY A 103 2.73 -3.26 27.15
C GLY A 103 2.37 -3.51 25.68
N THR A 104 2.24 -2.47 24.84
CA THR A 104 2.02 -2.65 23.40
C THR A 104 3.28 -3.18 22.72
N THR A 105 3.21 -4.41 22.19
CA THR A 105 4.32 -5.06 21.46
C THR A 105 4.44 -4.58 20.02
N ARG A 106 3.31 -4.32 19.34
CA ARG A 106 3.27 -3.79 17.97
C ARG A 106 2.27 -2.65 17.88
N HIS A 107 2.74 -1.48 17.45
CA HIS A 107 1.91 -0.28 17.38
C HIS A 107 1.56 0.08 15.93
N PRO A 108 0.27 0.27 15.60
CA PRO A 108 -0.12 0.79 14.28
C PRO A 108 0.17 2.29 14.21
N LEU A 109 0.92 2.69 13.18
CA LEU A 109 1.25 4.08 12.90
C LEU A 109 0.42 4.57 11.71
N ASP A 110 -0.60 5.38 12.01
CA ASP A 110 -1.51 5.93 11.02
C ASP A 110 -0.97 7.18 10.30
N GLY A 111 -1.47 7.41 9.09
CA GLY A 111 -1.22 8.65 8.35
C GLY A 111 0.18 8.80 7.75
N MET A 112 0.93 7.69 7.63
CA MET A 112 2.27 7.72 7.07
C MET A 112 2.25 8.03 5.57
N PRO A 113 2.94 9.08 5.10
CA PRO A 113 3.02 9.37 3.67
C PRO A 113 3.66 8.20 2.93
N VAL A 114 3.00 7.70 1.89
CA VAL A 114 3.50 6.56 1.11
C VAL A 114 4.86 6.89 0.47
N ALA A 115 5.08 8.15 0.08
CA ALA A 115 6.35 8.66 -0.44
C ALA A 115 7.54 8.55 0.54
N ALA A 116 7.25 8.38 1.83
CA ALA A 116 8.23 8.24 2.90
C ALA A 116 8.59 6.78 3.22
N LEU A 117 8.01 5.80 2.52
CA LEU A 117 8.25 4.39 2.76
C LEU A 117 9.14 3.80 1.67
N ASP A 118 10.13 3.02 2.09
CA ASP A 118 10.90 2.12 1.23
C ASP A 118 10.44 0.69 1.46
N VAL A 119 10.16 -0.03 0.38
CA VAL A 119 9.76 -1.44 0.42
C VAL A 119 11.02 -2.30 0.47
N LEU A 120 11.08 -3.23 1.42
CA LEU A 120 12.24 -4.09 1.66
C LEU A 120 12.11 -5.47 1.01
N ASP A 121 10.88 -5.90 0.68
CA ASP A 121 10.54 -7.24 0.22
C ASP A 121 10.08 -7.29 -1.24
N ALA A 122 10.37 -6.24 -2.02
CA ALA A 122 10.07 -6.24 -3.44
C ALA A 122 11.00 -7.21 -4.19
N PRO A 123 10.47 -8.09 -5.07
CA PRO A 123 11.31 -8.99 -5.85
C PRO A 123 12.15 -8.22 -6.87
N ASP A 124 13.33 -8.77 -7.18
CA ASP A 124 14.24 -8.20 -8.18
C ASP A 124 13.52 -7.97 -9.51
N GLY A 125 13.67 -6.77 -10.08
CA GLY A 125 13.04 -6.36 -11.33
C GLY A 125 11.59 -5.87 -11.22
N PHE A 126 10.93 -5.96 -10.05
CA PHE A 126 9.60 -5.35 -9.87
C PHE A 126 9.65 -3.82 -10.01
N ASP A 127 10.72 -3.21 -9.49
CA ASP A 127 10.96 -1.78 -9.63
C ASP A 127 11.11 -1.34 -11.10
N ASP A 128 11.76 -2.16 -11.92
CA ASP A 128 11.92 -1.92 -13.35
C ASP A 128 10.58 -2.07 -14.08
N LEU A 129 9.80 -3.11 -13.73
CA LEU A 129 8.45 -3.31 -14.28
C LEU A 129 7.53 -2.13 -13.96
N VAL A 130 7.51 -1.66 -12.71
CA VAL A 130 6.69 -0.51 -12.30
C VAL A 130 7.13 0.76 -13.05
N THR A 131 8.44 0.97 -13.18
CA THR A 131 8.99 2.11 -13.93
C THR A 131 8.62 2.04 -15.42
N PHE A 132 8.72 0.85 -16.02
CA PHE A 132 8.29 0.62 -17.39
C PHE A 132 6.79 0.93 -17.57
N LEU A 133 5.93 0.41 -16.68
CA LEU A 133 4.48 0.59 -16.76
C LEU A 133 4.05 2.06 -16.64
N VAL A 134 4.68 2.83 -15.76
CA VAL A 134 4.31 4.24 -15.52
C VAL A 134 4.87 5.16 -16.61
N SER A 135 6.05 4.87 -17.16
CA SER A 135 6.77 5.83 -17.99
C SER A 135 6.85 5.47 -19.47
N HIS A 136 6.70 4.20 -19.84
CA HIS A 136 7.02 3.71 -21.19
C HIS A 136 5.96 2.78 -21.80
N ALA A 137 5.13 2.15 -20.98
CA ALA A 137 4.22 1.12 -21.47
C ALA A 137 3.14 1.68 -22.41
N THR A 138 2.93 0.95 -23.49
CA THR A 138 1.80 1.17 -24.40
C THR A 138 0.51 0.56 -23.85
N ALA A 139 -0.65 0.98 -24.37
CA ALA A 139 -1.94 0.43 -23.96
C ALA A 139 -2.03 -1.10 -24.15
N GLN A 140 -1.42 -1.64 -25.21
CA GLN A 140 -1.37 -3.08 -25.46
C GLN A 140 -0.55 -3.80 -24.38
N GLN A 141 0.63 -3.29 -24.04
CA GLN A 141 1.49 -3.89 -23.02
C GLN A 141 0.85 -3.86 -21.63
N ILE A 142 0.11 -2.79 -21.30
CA ILE A 142 -0.68 -2.73 -20.06
C ILE A 142 -1.71 -3.88 -20.01
N THR A 143 -2.40 -4.11 -21.13
CA THR A 143 -3.40 -5.19 -21.24
C THR A 143 -2.79 -6.58 -21.10
N GLU A 144 -1.61 -6.80 -21.70
CA GLU A 144 -0.86 -8.06 -21.58
C GLU A 144 -0.43 -8.31 -20.13
N VAL A 145 0.13 -7.30 -19.46
CA VAL A 145 0.52 -7.38 -18.05
C VAL A 145 -0.71 -7.63 -17.15
N GLU A 146 -1.85 -6.99 -17.43
CA GLU A 146 -3.08 -7.24 -16.67
C GLU A 146 -3.57 -8.68 -16.84
N THR A 147 -3.47 -9.24 -18.05
CA THR A 147 -3.81 -10.63 -18.33
C THR A 147 -2.88 -11.59 -17.58
N GLY A 148 -1.56 -11.32 -17.59
CA GLY A 148 -0.58 -12.06 -16.80
C GLY A 148 -0.87 -12.00 -15.30
N ARG A 149 -1.21 -10.82 -14.78
CA ARG A 149 -1.61 -10.62 -13.38
C ARG A 149 -2.82 -11.47 -13.01
N LYS A 150 -3.87 -11.48 -13.84
CA LYS A 150 -5.09 -12.28 -13.62
C LYS A 150 -4.78 -13.77 -13.56
N LYS A 151 -3.97 -14.28 -14.50
CA LYS A 151 -3.52 -15.68 -14.51
C LYS A 151 -2.72 -16.01 -13.24
N ARG A 152 -1.80 -15.13 -12.82
CA ARG A 152 -1.00 -15.36 -11.60
C ARG A 152 -1.88 -15.43 -10.36
N ILE A 153 -2.86 -14.54 -10.22
CA ILE A 153 -3.82 -14.58 -9.09
C ILE A 153 -4.59 -15.91 -9.09
N GLN A 154 -5.00 -16.39 -10.26
CA GLN A 154 -5.68 -17.68 -10.38
C GLN A 154 -4.77 -18.84 -9.95
N THR A 155 -3.49 -18.86 -10.37
CA THR A 155 -2.52 -19.87 -9.90
C THR A 155 -2.29 -19.79 -8.39
N LEU A 156 -2.19 -18.59 -7.82
CA LEU A 156 -2.07 -18.42 -6.36
C LEU A 156 -3.30 -18.94 -5.62
N ALA A 157 -4.49 -18.76 -6.19
CA ALA A 157 -5.72 -19.31 -5.63
C ALA A 157 -5.74 -20.84 -5.63
N GLU A 158 -5.06 -21.50 -6.57
CA GLU A 158 -4.95 -22.97 -6.58
C GLU A 158 -4.19 -23.48 -5.35
N SER A 159 -3.22 -22.70 -4.87
CA SER A 159 -2.44 -23.00 -3.66
C SER A 159 -3.12 -22.64 -2.35
N LEU A 160 -4.23 -21.89 -2.39
CA LEU A 160 -4.97 -21.49 -1.19
C LEU A 160 -5.67 -22.71 -0.57
N ALA A 161 -5.46 -22.93 0.72
CA ALA A 161 -6.02 -24.03 1.50
C ALA A 161 -6.80 -23.54 2.73
N ALA A 162 -7.68 -24.39 3.25
CA ALA A 162 -8.29 -24.15 4.55
C ALA A 162 -7.20 -24.21 5.65
N GLY A 163 -7.20 -23.25 6.56
CA GLY A 163 -6.16 -23.07 7.56
C GLY A 163 -5.12 -21.99 7.22
N ASP A 164 -5.05 -21.54 5.96
CA ASP A 164 -4.12 -20.46 5.59
C ASP A 164 -4.48 -19.16 6.32
N VAL A 165 -3.48 -18.42 6.78
CA VAL A 165 -3.66 -17.10 7.38
C VAL A 165 -3.56 -16.06 6.27
N VAL A 166 -4.62 -15.28 6.10
CA VAL A 166 -4.73 -14.28 5.05
C VAL A 166 -5.01 -12.90 5.63
N MET A 167 -4.54 -11.89 4.92
CA MET A 167 -4.90 -10.50 5.13
C MET A 167 -5.79 -10.01 4.00
N ILE A 168 -6.82 -9.26 4.35
CA ILE A 168 -7.75 -8.70 3.38
C ILE A 168 -7.11 -7.50 2.68
N THR A 169 -7.12 -7.55 1.36
CA THR A 169 -6.59 -6.49 0.49
C THR A 169 -7.56 -6.18 -0.64
N ASN A 170 -7.38 -5.03 -1.31
CA ASN A 170 -8.11 -4.68 -2.54
C ASN A 170 -9.66 -4.85 -2.48
N VAL A 171 -10.26 -4.57 -1.33
CA VAL A 171 -11.72 -4.61 -1.11
C VAL A 171 -12.34 -3.22 -1.07
N SER A 172 -13.66 -3.19 -1.31
CA SER A 172 -14.55 -2.10 -0.92
C SER A 172 -15.62 -2.70 -0.01
N PRO A 173 -15.84 -2.15 1.20
CA PRO A 173 -15.30 -0.89 1.75
C PRO A 173 -13.84 -0.96 2.26
N LYS A 174 -13.20 0.20 2.41
CA LYS A 174 -11.75 0.32 2.74
C LYS A 174 -11.39 -0.06 4.17
N PHE A 175 -12.31 0.04 5.12
CA PHE A 175 -12.06 -0.35 6.52
C PHE A 175 -11.82 -1.86 6.69
N LEU A 176 -12.15 -2.68 5.68
CA LEU A 176 -11.83 -4.11 5.68
C LEU A 176 -10.38 -4.40 5.30
N VAL A 177 -9.67 -3.44 4.70
CA VAL A 177 -8.29 -3.64 4.27
C VAL A 177 -7.38 -3.70 5.48
N GLY A 178 -6.51 -4.72 5.53
CA GLY A 178 -5.58 -4.92 6.64
C GLY A 178 -6.09 -5.84 7.73
N LEU A 179 -7.39 -6.18 7.73
CA LEU A 179 -7.93 -7.19 8.62
C LEU A 179 -7.35 -8.57 8.30
N THR A 180 -7.07 -9.35 9.33
CA THR A 180 -6.47 -10.68 9.25
C THR A 180 -7.43 -11.77 9.70
N GLY A 181 -7.26 -12.96 9.13
CA GLY A 181 -8.09 -14.11 9.47
C GLY A 181 -7.57 -15.41 8.88
N THR A 182 -8.26 -16.50 9.20
CA THR A 182 -7.94 -17.85 8.75
C THR A 182 -8.94 -18.31 7.69
N VAL A 183 -8.48 -18.91 6.59
CA VAL A 183 -9.34 -19.45 5.55
C VAL A 183 -10.11 -20.66 6.09
N GLN A 184 -11.44 -20.61 6.12
CA GLN A 184 -12.29 -21.74 6.49
C GLN A 184 -12.60 -22.66 5.32
N SER A 185 -12.87 -22.09 4.15
CA SER A 185 -13.25 -22.84 2.96
C SER A 185 -12.87 -22.08 1.70
N VAL A 186 -12.45 -22.82 0.68
CA VAL A 186 -12.05 -22.30 -0.63
C VAL A 186 -13.07 -22.75 -1.67
N ASP A 187 -13.65 -21.80 -2.40
CA ASP A 187 -14.53 -22.06 -3.53
C ASP A 187 -13.82 -21.64 -4.82
N LYS A 188 -13.10 -22.60 -5.42
CA LYS A 188 -12.34 -22.39 -6.64
C LYS A 188 -13.24 -22.11 -7.85
N ALA A 189 -14.48 -22.62 -7.85
CA ALA A 189 -15.43 -22.41 -8.94
C ALA A 189 -15.99 -20.97 -8.93
N ALA A 190 -16.31 -20.45 -7.74
CA ALA A 190 -16.77 -19.07 -7.58
C ALA A 190 -15.63 -18.04 -7.53
N GLY A 191 -14.36 -18.48 -7.51
CA GLY A 191 -13.20 -17.58 -7.45
C GLY A 191 -13.02 -16.88 -6.11
N GLY A 192 -13.43 -17.51 -5.00
CA GLY A 192 -13.44 -16.90 -3.68
C GLY A 192 -13.17 -17.85 -2.51
N CYS A 193 -13.02 -17.28 -1.33
CA CYS A 193 -12.81 -17.99 -0.08
C CYS A 193 -13.66 -17.39 1.05
N ARG A 194 -13.92 -18.21 2.07
CA ARG A 194 -14.45 -17.73 3.35
C ARG A 194 -13.30 -17.63 4.33
N VAL A 195 -13.16 -16.46 4.91
CA VAL A 195 -12.14 -16.15 5.92
C VAL A 195 -12.85 -15.90 7.23
N LEU A 196 -12.38 -16.54 8.29
CA LEU A 196 -12.77 -16.25 9.65
C LEU A 196 -11.79 -15.23 10.22
N LEU A 197 -12.24 -14.00 10.46
CA LEU A 197 -11.41 -12.96 11.06
C LEU A 197 -10.94 -13.38 12.45
N ASP A 198 -9.71 -13.01 12.80
CA ASP A 198 -9.19 -13.17 14.15
C ASP A 198 -9.87 -12.22 15.14
N GLU A 199 -9.56 -12.38 16.43
CA GLU A 199 -10.21 -11.61 17.49
C GLU A 199 -9.97 -10.10 17.37
N ASN A 200 -8.75 -9.69 16.99
CA ASN A 200 -8.39 -8.29 16.87
C ASN A 200 -9.10 -7.64 15.67
N SER A 201 -9.10 -8.33 14.53
CA SER A 201 -9.75 -7.89 13.30
C SER A 201 -11.27 -7.87 13.44
N THR A 202 -11.85 -8.81 14.20
CA THR A 202 -13.28 -8.81 14.53
C THR A 202 -13.64 -7.65 15.45
N LYS A 203 -12.80 -7.31 16.43
CA LYS A 203 -12.98 -6.12 17.27
C LYS A 203 -12.88 -4.83 16.45
N GLN A 204 -11.90 -4.73 15.55
CA GLN A 204 -11.75 -3.59 14.65
C GLN A 204 -12.98 -3.42 13.75
N LEU A 205 -13.46 -4.50 13.12
CA LEU A 205 -14.66 -4.47 12.28
C LEU A 205 -15.90 -4.02 13.06
N ARG A 206 -16.02 -4.40 14.33
CA ARG A 206 -17.12 -3.95 15.20
C ARG A 206 -17.12 -2.44 15.42
N LEU A 207 -15.95 -1.82 15.56
CA LEU A 207 -15.83 -0.37 15.82
C LEU A 207 -16.29 0.50 14.65
N GLU A 208 -16.24 -0.03 13.42
CA GLU A 208 -16.68 0.68 12.22
C GLU A 208 -18.21 0.78 12.10
N ASP A 209 -18.96 0.00 12.89
CA ASP A 209 -20.43 0.00 12.97
C ASP A 209 -21.15 0.00 11.60
N SER A 210 -20.69 -0.87 10.69
CA SER A 210 -21.27 -0.98 9.36
C SER A 210 -22.56 -1.78 9.36
N SER A 211 -23.65 -1.22 8.82
CA SER A 211 -24.92 -1.93 8.62
C SER A 211 -24.81 -3.20 7.78
N ARG A 212 -23.80 -3.27 6.90
CA ARG A 212 -23.53 -4.44 6.05
C ARG A 212 -22.70 -5.51 6.75
N PHE A 213 -21.88 -5.11 7.72
CA PHE A 213 -20.95 -5.99 8.43
C PHE A 213 -21.17 -5.85 9.94
N HIS A 214 -22.41 -6.04 10.37
CA HIS A 214 -22.76 -5.93 11.78
C HIS A 214 -22.16 -7.10 12.57
N VAL A 215 -21.37 -6.78 13.59
CA VAL A 215 -20.74 -7.74 14.48
C VAL A 215 -21.35 -7.57 15.87
N GLU A 216 -22.13 -8.56 16.32
CA GLU A 216 -22.73 -8.53 17.65
C GLU A 216 -21.68 -8.44 18.78
N ASN A 217 -22.10 -7.88 19.91
CA ASN A 217 -21.28 -7.82 21.12
C ASN A 217 -21.00 -9.24 21.64
N GLY A 218 -19.72 -9.55 21.87
CA GLY A 218 -19.28 -10.87 22.34
C GLY A 218 -18.80 -11.83 21.24
N VAL A 219 -19.02 -11.52 19.95
CA VAL A 219 -18.47 -12.31 18.84
C VAL A 219 -16.95 -12.15 18.78
N THR A 220 -16.22 -13.25 18.93
CA THR A 220 -14.75 -13.24 18.85
C THR A 220 -14.23 -13.43 17.44
N HIS A 221 -15.01 -14.07 16.56
CA HIS A 221 -14.58 -14.37 15.20
C HIS A 221 -15.73 -14.13 14.21
N TYR A 222 -15.47 -13.35 13.16
CA TYR A 222 -16.49 -13.00 12.17
C TYR A 222 -16.17 -13.58 10.78
N PRO A 223 -17.09 -14.35 10.15
CA PRO A 223 -16.86 -14.90 8.83
C PRO A 223 -17.12 -13.87 7.72
N ILE A 224 -16.18 -13.73 6.81
CA ILE A 224 -16.29 -12.86 5.63
C ILE A 224 -16.03 -13.65 4.34
N ARG A 225 -16.74 -13.28 3.27
CA ARG A 225 -16.54 -13.84 1.92
C ARG A 225 -15.67 -12.89 1.11
N LEU A 226 -14.60 -13.41 0.54
CA LEU A 226 -13.63 -12.66 -0.26
C LEU A 226 -13.42 -13.34 -1.61
N LYS A 227 -13.11 -12.54 -2.63
CA LYS A 227 -12.52 -13.08 -3.87
C LYS A 227 -11.04 -13.38 -3.66
N PHE A 228 -10.45 -14.24 -4.49
CA PHE A 228 -9.02 -14.54 -4.38
C PHE A 228 -8.12 -13.32 -4.55
N GLU A 229 -8.49 -12.37 -5.41
CA GLU A 229 -7.75 -11.12 -5.58
C GLU A 229 -7.80 -10.19 -4.34
N GLN A 230 -8.61 -10.55 -3.34
CA GLN A 230 -8.84 -9.79 -2.12
C GLN A 230 -8.18 -10.42 -0.89
N ALA A 231 -7.55 -11.58 -1.04
CA ALA A 231 -6.89 -12.30 0.04
C ALA A 231 -5.39 -12.40 -0.25
N LEU A 232 -4.58 -11.84 0.64
CA LEU A 232 -3.13 -11.96 0.61
C LEU A 232 -2.71 -13.02 1.62
N ILE A 233 -2.05 -14.09 1.17
CA ILE A 233 -1.52 -15.12 2.06
C ILE A 233 -0.37 -14.52 2.88
N THR A 234 -0.49 -14.57 4.20
CA THR A 234 0.51 -14.09 5.16
C THR A 234 1.24 -15.24 5.87
N SER A 235 0.58 -16.40 5.99
CA SER A 235 1.18 -17.66 6.41
C SER A 235 0.40 -18.81 5.78
N GLN A 236 1.11 -19.86 5.34
CA GLN A 236 0.47 -21.08 4.84
C GLN A 236 0.17 -22.04 6.00
N ALA A 237 -0.92 -22.81 5.88
CA ALA A 237 -1.19 -23.92 6.77
C ALA A 237 -0.05 -24.96 6.63
N SER A 238 0.48 -25.40 7.77
CA SER A 238 1.49 -26.46 7.84
C SER A 238 0.88 -27.85 7.67
#